data_AF-A0A524GU76-F1
#
_entry.id   AF-A0A524GU76-F1
#
_cell.length_a   1.000
_cell.length_b   1.000
_cell.length_c   1.000
_cell.angle_alpha   90.00
_cell.angle_beta   90.00
_cell.angle_gamma   90.00
#
_symmetry.space_group_name_H-M   'P 1'
#
loop_
_entity.id
_entity.type
_entity.pdbx_description
1 polymer ?
#
loop_
_entity_poly.entity_id
_entity_poly.type
_entity_poly.pdbx_seq_one_letter_code
_entity_poly.pdbx_strand_id
1 'polypeptide(L)'
;MGTWIVRGFGTAIMHGGATAMYAVVSETLAGQNPTRGYAIYVPGFAGAVAVHSIFNHFFFTPIVNTLVILVSFPLVLNIVFQRSEKSVSDWLGVGFDADTELLELINSGEFSSSKVGLYLSSLKEKFEGPVVVDLLCYLRLHTELSIRAKGLLMMRESGFMDKTGEETKGKLEELKYLESSIGTTGLLAIRPFMRMTQEDLWQFYMLSN
;
A
#
# COMPACT_ATOMS: atom_id res chain seq x y z
N MET A 1 -10.36 13.02 42.26
CA MET A 1 -10.67 11.90 41.33
C MET A 1 -10.90 12.38 39.89
N GLY A 2 -11.85 13.30 39.64
CA GLY A 2 -12.18 13.76 38.27
C GLY A 2 -11.02 14.38 37.49
N THR A 3 -10.17 15.20 38.12
CA THR A 3 -9.01 15.81 37.46
C THR A 3 -7.98 14.79 36.96
N TRP A 4 -7.80 13.67 37.65
CA TRP A 4 -6.87 12.60 37.26
C TRP A 4 -7.40 11.79 36.08
N ILE A 5 -8.70 11.50 36.07
CA ILE A 5 -9.38 10.82 34.95
C ILE A 5 -9.28 11.69 33.69
N VAL A 6 -9.61 12.97 33.83
CA VAL A 6 -9.57 13.97 32.75
C VAL A 6 -8.16 14.13 32.19
N ARG A 7 -7.14 14.23 33.07
CA ARG A 7 -5.75 14.34 32.63
C ARG A 7 -5.27 13.06 31.93
N GLY A 8 -5.49 11.89 32.55
CA GLY A 8 -5.04 10.61 31.99
C GLY A 8 -5.69 10.28 30.65
N PHE A 9 -6.99 10.58 30.50
CA PHE A 9 -7.71 10.42 29.24
C PHE A 9 -7.17 11.36 28.15
N GLY A 10 -6.92 12.63 28.48
CA GLY A 10 -6.33 13.59 27.55
C GLY A 10 -4.94 13.17 27.06
N THR A 11 -4.09 12.65 27.96
CA THR A 11 -2.77 12.15 27.57
C THR A 11 -2.87 10.92 26.66
N ALA A 12 -3.77 9.98 26.97
CA ALA A 12 -3.98 8.78 26.15
C ALA A 12 -4.43 9.13 24.73
N ILE A 13 -5.39 10.05 24.60
CA ILE A 13 -5.85 10.51 23.28
C ILE A 13 -4.74 11.23 22.53
N MET A 14 -3.98 12.11 23.18
CA MET A 14 -2.89 12.83 22.52
C MET A 14 -1.82 11.86 21.98
N HIS A 15 -1.39 10.87 22.77
CA HIS A 15 -0.43 9.87 22.29
C HIS A 15 -1.02 9.04 21.14
N GLY A 16 -2.27 8.61 21.25
CA GLY A 16 -2.97 7.87 20.19
C GLY A 16 -3.06 8.69 18.89
N GLY A 17 -3.47 9.96 18.98
CA GLY A 17 -3.59 10.88 17.85
C GLY A 17 -2.24 11.22 17.20
N ALA A 18 -1.21 11.51 17.99
CA ALA A 18 0.13 11.78 17.48
C ALA A 18 0.73 10.54 16.78
N THR A 19 0.48 9.34 17.31
CA THR A 19 0.92 8.07 16.69
C THR A 19 0.16 7.80 15.39
N ALA A 20 -1.16 7.98 15.37
CA ALA A 20 -1.98 7.81 14.17
C ALA A 20 -1.57 8.78 13.06
N MET A 21 -1.34 10.05 13.40
CA MET A 21 -0.87 11.05 12.45
C MET A 21 0.53 10.73 11.92
N TYR A 22 1.46 10.32 12.79
CA TYR A 22 2.78 9.84 12.36
C TYR A 22 2.66 8.69 11.35
N ALA A 23 1.82 7.69 11.67
CA ALA A 23 1.62 6.51 10.83
C ALA A 23 1.06 6.89 9.45
N VAL A 24 -0.03 7.66 9.41
CA VAL A 24 -0.70 8.06 8.16
C VAL A 24 0.22 8.90 7.28
N VAL A 25 0.88 9.92 7.84
CA VAL A 25 1.77 10.79 7.06
C VAL A 25 2.97 9.99 6.53
N SER A 26 3.55 9.13 7.36
CA SER A 26 4.69 8.32 6.96
C SER A 26 4.33 7.29 5.89
N GLU A 27 3.19 6.62 6.04
CA GLU A 27 2.68 5.62 5.09
C GLU A 27 2.37 6.28 3.74
N THR A 28 1.68 7.42 3.74
CA THR A 28 1.37 8.16 2.52
C THR A 28 2.64 8.59 1.78
N LEU A 29 3.67 9.05 2.50
CA LEU A 29 4.94 9.45 1.88
C LEU A 29 5.78 8.24 1.43
N ALA A 30 5.73 7.13 2.15
CA ALA A 30 6.44 5.89 1.81
C ALA A 30 5.85 5.21 0.57
N GLY A 31 4.52 5.20 0.44
CA GLY A 31 3.84 4.68 -0.74
C GLY A 31 4.18 5.48 -2.01
N GLN A 32 4.35 6.80 -1.90
CA GLN A 32 4.67 7.66 -3.05
C GLN A 32 6.13 7.61 -3.51
N ASN A 33 7.09 7.33 -2.61
CA ASN A 33 8.51 7.38 -2.92
C ASN A 33 9.30 6.22 -2.26
N PRO A 34 9.05 4.96 -2.65
CA PRO A 34 9.64 3.79 -1.98
C PRO A 34 11.18 3.71 -2.06
N THR A 35 11.84 4.54 -2.87
CA THR A 35 13.30 4.58 -3.02
C THR A 35 14.00 5.51 -2.02
N ARG A 36 13.28 6.35 -1.28
CA ARG A 36 13.88 7.44 -0.48
C ARG A 36 14.38 7.05 0.93
N GLY A 37 14.43 5.75 1.23
CA GLY A 37 14.99 5.22 2.48
C GLY A 37 14.30 5.76 3.76
N TYR A 38 14.98 5.68 4.91
CA TYR A 38 14.40 6.07 6.20
C TYR A 38 14.09 7.57 6.36
N ALA A 39 14.58 8.44 5.46
CA ALA A 39 14.31 9.88 5.52
C ALA A 39 12.83 10.23 5.34
N ILE A 40 12.03 9.32 4.76
CA ILE A 40 10.60 9.49 4.51
C ILE A 40 9.78 9.62 5.80
N TYR A 41 10.27 9.04 6.90
CA TYR A 41 9.59 9.07 8.20
C TYR A 41 9.77 10.39 8.95
N VAL A 42 10.76 11.22 8.55
CA VAL A 42 11.11 12.46 9.25
C VAL A 42 9.99 13.50 9.24
N PRO A 43 9.31 13.79 8.11
CA PRO A 43 8.21 14.76 8.09
C PRO A 43 7.03 14.34 8.99
N GLY A 44 6.67 13.05 8.96
CA GLY A 44 5.63 12.51 9.84
C GLY A 44 6.01 12.64 11.31
N PHE A 45 7.26 12.31 11.65
CA PHE A 45 7.75 12.40 13.02
C PHE A 45 7.80 13.86 13.51
N ALA A 46 8.30 14.77 12.67
CA ALA A 46 8.33 16.20 12.99
C ALA A 46 6.92 16.77 13.22
N GLY A 47 5.95 16.39 12.38
CA GLY A 47 4.54 16.76 12.57
C GLY A 47 3.97 16.24 13.89
N ALA A 48 4.22 14.96 14.21
CA ALA A 48 3.79 14.36 15.48
C ALA A 48 4.42 15.04 16.70
N VAL A 49 5.72 15.32 16.67
CA VAL A 49 6.43 16.06 17.73
C VAL A 49 5.86 17.46 17.90
N ALA A 50 5.60 18.19 16.80
CA ALA A 50 5.04 19.53 16.86
C ALA A 50 3.66 19.54 17.51
N VAL A 51 2.75 18.66 17.08
CA VAL A 51 1.39 18.57 17.66
C VAL A 51 1.44 18.13 19.12
N HIS A 52 2.28 17.15 19.45
CA HIS A 52 2.50 16.71 20.82
C HIS A 52 3.05 17.83 21.71
N SER A 53 4.02 18.60 21.20
CA SER A 53 4.64 19.72 21.91
C SER A 53 3.65 20.85 22.17
N ILE A 54 2.85 21.24 21.17
CA ILE A 54 1.78 22.24 21.30
C ILE A 54 0.78 21.82 22.39
N PHE A 55 0.39 20.55 22.39
CA PHE A 55 -0.53 20.01 23.38
C PHE A 55 0.04 20.03 24.80
N ASN A 56 1.34 19.71 24.94
CA ASN A 56 1.99 19.65 26.24
C ASN A 56 2.35 21.03 26.80
N HIS A 57 2.30 22.10 26.00
CA HIS A 57 2.76 23.42 26.45
C HIS A 57 1.78 24.15 27.40
N PHE A 58 0.72 23.49 27.90
CA PHE A 58 -0.19 23.99 28.95
C PHE A 58 -0.74 25.41 28.71
N PHE A 59 -1.09 25.76 27.47
CA PHE A 59 -1.67 27.07 27.15
C PHE A 59 -3.05 27.31 27.80
N PHE A 60 -3.74 26.27 28.29
CA PHE A 60 -5.12 26.33 28.81
C PHE A 60 -5.32 25.55 30.12
N THR A 61 -6.42 25.84 30.82
CA THR A 61 -6.84 25.06 31.99
C THR A 61 -7.17 23.61 31.60
N PRO A 62 -6.95 22.61 32.49
CA PRO A 62 -7.14 21.19 32.15
C PRO A 62 -8.52 20.82 31.60
N ILE A 63 -9.56 21.55 32.01
CA ILE A 63 -10.94 21.35 31.54
C ILE A 63 -11.08 21.80 30.08
N VAL A 64 -10.52 22.96 29.72
CA VAL A 64 -10.55 23.49 28.35
C VAL A 64 -9.78 22.57 27.41
N ASN A 65 -8.60 22.08 27.83
CA ASN A 65 -7.82 21.16 27.01
C ASN A 65 -8.59 19.86 26.71
N THR A 66 -9.33 19.35 27.69
CA THR A 66 -10.14 18.13 27.51
C THR A 66 -11.31 18.34 26.57
N LEU A 67 -12.00 19.49 26.68
CA LEU A 67 -13.07 19.84 25.75
C LEU A 67 -12.56 19.98 24.31
N VAL A 68 -11.39 20.60 24.12
CA VAL A 68 -10.75 20.70 22.81
C VAL A 68 -10.47 19.33 22.23
N ILE A 69 -9.87 18.40 22.99
CA ILE A 69 -9.62 17.02 22.54
C ILE A 69 -10.90 16.30 22.18
N LEU A 70 -11.92 16.41 23.03
CA LEU A 70 -13.17 15.69 22.85
C LEU A 70 -13.87 16.07 21.54
N VAL A 71 -13.66 17.29 21.05
CA VAL A 71 -14.14 17.77 19.75
C VAL A 71 -13.14 17.50 18.63
N SER A 72 -11.86 17.81 18.83
CA SER A 72 -10.84 17.74 17.77
C SER A 72 -10.49 16.30 17.40
N PHE A 73 -10.48 15.37 18.36
CA PHE A 73 -10.06 13.99 18.12
C PHE A 73 -11.01 13.22 17.19
N PRO A 74 -12.35 13.23 17.39
CA PRO A 74 -13.28 12.63 16.43
C PRO A 74 -13.16 13.21 15.02
N LEU A 75 -12.91 14.52 14.90
CA LEU A 75 -12.71 15.18 13.61
C LEU A 75 -11.44 14.70 12.91
N VAL A 76 -10.31 14.67 13.63
CA VAL A 76 -9.04 14.17 13.08
C VAL A 76 -9.16 12.70 12.70
N LEU A 77 -9.77 11.86 13.55
CA LEU A 77 -10.01 10.46 13.21
C LEU A 77 -10.88 10.34 11.96
N ASN A 78 -11.97 11.09 11.86
CA ASN A 78 -12.84 11.05 10.68
C ASN A 78 -12.08 11.42 9.40
N ILE A 79 -11.25 12.47 9.42
CA ILE A 79 -10.41 12.85 8.28
C ILE A 79 -9.42 11.74 7.91
N VAL A 80 -8.75 11.15 8.91
CA VAL A 80 -7.81 10.04 8.72
C VAL A 80 -8.52 8.82 8.13
N PHE A 81 -9.68 8.45 8.67
CA PHE A 81 -10.48 7.32 8.20
C PHE A 81 -10.97 7.54 6.76
N GLN A 82 -11.51 8.72 6.44
CA GLN A 82 -11.92 9.05 5.07
C GLN A 82 -10.75 8.99 4.08
N ARG A 83 -9.56 9.46 4.50
CA ARG A 83 -8.35 9.38 3.67
C ARG A 83 -7.94 7.93 3.43
N SER A 84 -7.95 7.12 4.48
CA SER A 84 -7.63 5.69 4.43
C SER A 84 -8.63 4.92 3.57
N GLU A 85 -9.93 5.15 3.77
CA GLU A 85 -11.01 4.54 3.00
C GLU A 85 -10.88 4.88 1.51
N LYS A 86 -10.64 6.15 1.19
CA LYS A 86 -10.40 6.57 -0.20
C LYS A 86 -9.18 5.87 -0.81
N SER A 87 -8.08 5.75 -0.05
CA SER A 87 -6.88 5.06 -0.53
C SER A 87 -7.16 3.58 -0.84
N VAL A 88 -7.83 2.89 0.08
CA VAL A 88 -8.21 1.48 -0.09
C VAL A 88 -9.23 1.32 -1.22
N SER A 89 -10.18 2.23 -1.36
CA SER A 89 -11.17 2.21 -2.44
C SER A 89 -10.54 2.44 -3.81
N ASP A 90 -9.64 3.42 -3.93
CA ASP A 90 -8.90 3.68 -5.18
C ASP A 90 -7.99 2.48 -5.52
N TRP A 91 -7.32 1.87 -4.52
CA TRP A 91 -6.51 0.66 -4.70
C TRP A 91 -7.34 -0.56 -5.12
N LEU A 92 -8.50 -0.77 -4.49
CA LEU A 92 -9.34 -1.94 -4.75
C LEU A 92 -10.14 -1.80 -6.05
N GLY A 93 -10.71 -0.64 -6.35
CA GLY A 93 -11.50 -0.41 -7.55
C GLY A 93 -10.62 -0.10 -8.76
N VAL A 94 -10.01 1.08 -8.78
CA VAL A 94 -9.20 1.55 -9.91
C VAL A 94 -7.96 0.67 -10.12
N GLY A 95 -7.41 0.08 -9.04
CA GLY A 95 -6.34 -0.91 -9.15
C GLY A 95 -6.78 -2.21 -9.81
N PHE A 96 -7.91 -2.79 -9.39
CA PHE A 96 -8.42 -4.04 -9.95
C PHE A 96 -8.80 -3.92 -11.43
N ASP A 97 -9.45 -2.83 -11.81
CA ASP A 97 -9.81 -2.57 -13.21
C ASP A 97 -8.56 -2.46 -14.09
N ALA A 98 -7.55 -1.71 -13.63
CA ALA A 98 -6.29 -1.54 -14.36
C ALA A 98 -5.51 -2.86 -14.51
N ASP A 99 -5.50 -3.70 -13.46
CA ASP A 99 -4.87 -5.02 -13.53
C ASP A 99 -5.62 -5.95 -14.50
N THR A 100 -6.96 -5.90 -14.50
CA THR A 100 -7.81 -6.67 -15.42
C THR A 100 -7.56 -6.24 -16.87
N GLU A 101 -7.52 -4.94 -17.15
CA GLU A 101 -7.22 -4.38 -18.48
C GLU A 101 -5.82 -4.82 -18.95
N LEU A 102 -4.81 -4.79 -18.07
CA LEU A 102 -3.46 -5.25 -18.41
C LEU A 102 -3.44 -6.76 -18.72
N LEU A 103 -4.13 -7.58 -17.93
CA LEU A 103 -4.19 -9.03 -18.15
C LEU A 103 -4.94 -9.37 -19.45
N GLU A 104 -6.04 -8.68 -19.73
CA GLU A 104 -6.77 -8.80 -21.00
C GLU A 104 -5.88 -8.38 -22.18
N LEU A 105 -5.19 -7.24 -22.07
CA LEU A 105 -4.26 -6.76 -23.09
C LEU A 105 -3.15 -7.77 -23.39
N ILE A 106 -2.55 -8.38 -22.36
CA ILE A 106 -1.56 -9.45 -22.50
C ILE A 106 -2.14 -10.64 -23.28
N ASN A 107 -3.41 -11.00 -23.05
CA ASN A 107 -4.08 -12.14 -23.69
C ASN A 107 -4.74 -11.82 -25.05
N SER A 108 -4.95 -10.54 -25.38
CA SER A 108 -5.72 -10.08 -26.55
C SER A 108 -5.02 -10.21 -27.91
N GLY A 109 -3.72 -10.52 -27.91
CA GLY A 109 -2.87 -10.51 -29.12
C GLY A 109 -2.37 -9.11 -29.53
N GLU A 110 -2.97 -8.03 -29.00
CA GLU A 110 -2.55 -6.64 -29.26
C GLU A 110 -1.45 -6.14 -28.30
N PHE A 111 -1.01 -6.97 -27.35
CA PHE A 111 0.00 -6.58 -26.37
C PHE A 111 1.25 -5.96 -27.02
N SER A 112 1.71 -6.50 -28.14
CA SER A 112 2.92 -6.07 -28.85
C SER A 112 2.86 -4.63 -29.38
N SER A 113 1.68 -4.09 -29.68
CA SER A 113 1.46 -2.71 -30.13
C SER A 113 1.19 -1.73 -28.99
N SER A 114 0.95 -2.24 -27.76
CA SER A 114 0.72 -1.42 -26.59
C SER A 114 1.99 -0.73 -26.09
N LYS A 115 1.84 0.32 -25.27
CA LYS A 115 2.97 1.01 -24.62
C LYS A 115 3.85 0.05 -23.82
N VAL A 116 3.24 -0.90 -23.10
CA VAL A 116 3.94 -1.89 -22.28
C VAL A 116 4.70 -2.88 -23.14
N GLY A 117 4.07 -3.39 -24.21
CA GLY A 117 4.70 -4.32 -25.14
C GLY A 117 5.84 -3.69 -25.94
N LEU A 118 5.67 -2.45 -26.39
CA LEU A 118 6.73 -1.68 -27.06
C LEU A 118 7.93 -1.46 -26.12
N TYR A 119 7.67 -1.15 -24.84
CA TYR A 119 8.73 -1.04 -23.85
C TYR A 119 9.46 -2.37 -23.62
N LEU A 120 8.74 -3.47 -23.40
CA LEU A 120 9.34 -4.81 -23.27
C LEU A 120 10.15 -5.20 -24.52
N SER A 121 9.67 -4.82 -25.71
CA SER A 121 10.43 -5.03 -26.95
C SER A 121 11.73 -4.24 -26.97
N SER A 122 11.73 -3.00 -26.47
CA SER A 122 12.95 -2.18 -26.35
C SER A 122 13.98 -2.78 -25.39
N LEU A 123 13.54 -3.58 -24.40
CA LEU A 123 14.45 -4.26 -23.47
C LEU A 123 15.28 -5.36 -24.14
N LYS A 124 14.88 -5.86 -25.31
CA LYS A 124 15.66 -6.85 -26.09
C LYS A 124 17.03 -6.33 -26.52
N GLU A 125 17.24 -5.01 -26.55
CA GLU A 125 18.55 -4.41 -26.83
C GLU A 125 19.53 -4.56 -25.65
N LYS A 126 19.01 -4.79 -24.44
CA LYS A 126 19.79 -4.78 -23.18
C LYS A 126 19.76 -6.11 -22.43
N PHE A 127 18.77 -6.94 -22.70
CA PHE A 127 18.56 -8.23 -22.05
C PHE A 127 18.46 -9.34 -23.09
N GLU A 128 18.88 -10.54 -22.72
CA GLU A 128 18.71 -11.72 -23.55
C GLU A 128 17.23 -12.02 -23.78
N GLY A 129 16.92 -12.62 -24.94
CA GLY A 129 15.54 -12.98 -25.32
C GLY A 129 14.78 -13.75 -24.23
N PRO A 130 15.37 -14.80 -23.60
CA PRO A 130 14.73 -15.51 -22.50
C PRO A 130 14.38 -14.62 -21.30
N VAL A 131 15.24 -13.67 -20.93
CA VAL A 131 14.98 -12.74 -19.81
C VAL A 131 13.81 -11.82 -20.13
N VAL A 132 13.67 -11.37 -21.39
CA VAL A 132 12.51 -10.56 -21.81
C VAL A 132 11.22 -11.36 -21.79
N VAL A 133 11.28 -12.66 -22.10
CA VAL A 133 10.12 -13.57 -21.95
C VAL A 133 9.78 -13.75 -20.47
N ASP A 134 10.77 -13.99 -19.62
CA ASP A 134 10.57 -14.12 -18.17
C ASP A 134 9.96 -12.84 -17.57
N LEU A 135 10.38 -11.65 -18.04
CA LEU A 135 9.77 -10.38 -17.65
C LEU A 135 8.28 -10.29 -18.01
N LEU A 136 7.90 -10.78 -19.19
CA LEU A 136 6.49 -10.85 -19.59
C LEU A 136 5.71 -11.85 -18.72
N CYS A 137 6.28 -13.03 -18.46
CA CYS A 137 5.69 -14.03 -17.56
C CYS A 137 5.51 -13.47 -16.15
N TYR A 138 6.52 -12.77 -15.64
CA TYR A 138 6.48 -12.12 -14.33
C TYR A 138 5.36 -11.09 -14.26
N LEU A 139 5.26 -10.20 -15.26
CA LEU A 139 4.21 -9.19 -15.32
C LEU A 139 2.81 -9.81 -15.31
N ARG A 140 2.59 -10.84 -16.15
CA ARG A 140 1.31 -11.56 -16.22
C ARG A 140 0.95 -12.20 -14.88
N LEU A 141 1.89 -12.94 -14.30
CA LEU A 141 1.69 -13.68 -13.05
C LEU A 141 1.47 -12.74 -11.86
N HIS A 142 2.23 -11.65 -11.78
CA HIS A 142 2.05 -10.60 -10.78
C HIS A 142 0.65 -9.98 -10.86
N THR A 143 0.21 -9.65 -12.08
CA THR A 143 -1.12 -9.06 -12.34
C THR A 143 -2.24 -10.02 -11.93
N GLU A 144 -2.11 -11.29 -12.30
CA GLU A 144 -3.07 -12.33 -11.93
C GLU A 144 -3.17 -12.53 -10.40
N LEU A 145 -2.02 -12.57 -9.71
CA LEU A 145 -1.99 -12.67 -8.25
C LEU A 145 -2.59 -11.42 -7.58
N SER A 146 -2.35 -10.22 -8.13
CA SER A 146 -2.93 -8.99 -7.59
C SER A 146 -4.46 -8.94 -7.73
N ILE A 147 -4.99 -9.36 -8.89
CA ILE A 147 -6.43 -9.54 -9.10
C ILE A 147 -7.00 -10.55 -8.10
N ARG A 148 -6.31 -11.69 -7.91
CA ARG A 148 -6.75 -12.73 -6.96
C ARG A 148 -6.81 -12.22 -5.52
N ALA A 149 -5.81 -11.46 -5.07
CA ALA A 149 -5.77 -10.88 -3.73
C ALA A 149 -6.92 -9.88 -3.51
N LYS A 150 -7.12 -8.94 -4.46
CA LYS A 150 -8.21 -7.96 -4.42
C LYS A 150 -9.58 -8.64 -4.47
N GLY A 151 -9.76 -9.61 -5.36
CA GLY A 151 -11.00 -10.40 -5.46
C GLY A 151 -11.32 -11.17 -4.18
N LEU A 152 -10.31 -11.73 -3.50
CA LEU A 152 -10.50 -12.41 -2.21
C LEU A 152 -11.06 -11.45 -1.14
N LEU A 153 -10.58 -10.21 -1.10
CA LEU A 153 -11.10 -9.20 -0.18
C LEU A 153 -12.54 -8.82 -0.47
N MET A 154 -12.88 -8.61 -1.75
CA MET A 154 -14.25 -8.30 -2.17
C MET A 154 -15.22 -9.45 -1.84
N MET A 155 -14.78 -10.70 -2.05
CA MET A 155 -15.54 -11.89 -1.67
C MET A 155 -15.76 -11.96 -0.16
N ARG A 156 -14.73 -11.71 0.65
CA ARG A 156 -14.82 -11.70 2.12
C ARG A 156 -15.77 -10.63 2.64
N GLU A 157 -15.68 -9.40 2.12
CA GLU A 157 -16.63 -8.32 2.44
C GLU A 157 -18.08 -8.70 2.10
N SER A 158 -18.27 -9.47 1.02
CA SER A 158 -19.59 -9.98 0.62
C SER A 158 -20.04 -11.23 1.41
N GLY A 159 -19.26 -11.67 2.40
CA GLY A 159 -19.57 -12.83 3.25
C GLY A 159 -19.13 -14.19 2.69
N PHE A 160 -18.39 -14.23 1.58
CA PHE A 160 -17.83 -15.46 1.02
C PHE A 160 -16.46 -15.76 1.62
N MET A 161 -16.30 -16.96 2.17
CA MET A 161 -15.04 -17.46 2.72
C MET A 161 -14.36 -18.36 1.69
N ASP A 162 -13.72 -17.76 0.68
CA ASP A 162 -12.85 -18.49 -0.24
C ASP A 162 -11.49 -18.75 0.41
N LYS A 163 -10.93 -19.94 0.18
CA LYS A 163 -9.59 -20.31 0.65
C LYS A 163 -8.60 -20.16 -0.50
N THR A 164 -7.40 -19.73 -0.16
CA THR A 164 -6.26 -19.77 -1.06
C THR A 164 -6.01 -21.24 -1.46
N GLY A 165 -6.10 -21.53 -2.76
CA GLY A 165 -5.94 -22.88 -3.29
C GLY A 165 -4.47 -23.23 -3.54
N GLU A 166 -4.16 -24.52 -3.68
CA GLU A 166 -2.80 -24.99 -4.06
C GLU A 166 -2.28 -24.35 -5.36
N GLU A 167 -3.19 -24.02 -6.29
CA GLU A 167 -2.84 -23.30 -7.52
C GLU A 167 -2.23 -21.91 -7.24
N THR A 168 -2.73 -21.19 -6.23
CA THR A 168 -2.19 -19.87 -5.85
C THR A 168 -0.79 -20.01 -5.27
N LYS A 169 -0.52 -21.07 -4.49
CA LYS A 169 0.82 -21.34 -3.96
C LYS A 169 1.81 -21.65 -5.07
N GLY A 170 1.43 -22.47 -6.05
CA GLY A 170 2.27 -22.76 -7.21
C GLY A 170 2.63 -21.50 -8.00
N LYS A 171 1.67 -20.59 -8.19
CA LYS A 171 1.93 -19.28 -8.82
C LYS A 171 2.88 -18.40 -7.99
N LEU A 172 2.80 -18.43 -6.66
CA LEU A 172 3.74 -17.69 -5.80
C LEU A 172 5.17 -18.26 -5.88
N GLU A 173 5.31 -19.57 -6.02
CA GLU A 173 6.61 -20.22 -6.21
C GLU A 173 7.22 -19.90 -7.58
N GLU A 174 6.40 -19.94 -8.64
CA GLU A 174 6.80 -19.54 -9.99
C GLU A 174 7.22 -18.06 -10.03
N LEU A 175 6.50 -17.18 -9.32
CA LEU A 175 6.87 -15.78 -9.22
C LEU A 175 8.27 -15.61 -8.61
N LYS A 176 8.57 -16.29 -7.50
CA LYS A 176 9.91 -16.27 -6.85
C LYS A 176 11.02 -16.82 -7.74
N TYR A 177 10.70 -17.87 -8.52
CA TYR A 177 11.63 -18.40 -9.51
C TYR A 177 11.96 -17.35 -10.58
N LEU A 178 10.95 -16.68 -11.12
CA LEU A 178 11.12 -15.62 -12.11
C LEU A 178 11.92 -14.43 -11.57
N GLU A 179 11.73 -14.02 -10.31
CA GLU A 179 12.56 -12.96 -9.68
C GLU A 179 14.05 -13.32 -9.71
N SER A 180 14.34 -14.60 -9.43
CA SER A 180 15.71 -15.12 -9.42
C SER A 180 16.29 -15.23 -10.84
N SER A 181 15.47 -15.64 -11.81
CA SER A 181 15.87 -15.76 -13.23
C SER A 181 16.16 -14.39 -13.88
N ILE A 182 15.28 -13.41 -13.64
CA ILE A 182 15.34 -12.06 -14.22
C ILE A 182 16.47 -11.24 -13.60
N GLY A 183 16.68 -11.38 -12.29
CA GLY A 183 17.65 -10.62 -11.52
C GLY A 183 17.25 -9.16 -11.26
N THR A 184 18.02 -8.50 -10.39
CA THR A 184 17.69 -7.16 -9.86
C THR A 184 17.53 -6.09 -10.94
N THR A 185 18.39 -6.10 -11.97
CA THR A 185 18.35 -5.09 -13.04
C THR A 185 17.09 -5.23 -13.89
N GLY A 186 16.66 -6.46 -14.20
CA GLY A 186 15.42 -6.69 -14.94
C GLY A 186 14.18 -6.30 -14.12
N LEU A 187 14.16 -6.65 -12.83
CA LEU A 187 13.07 -6.25 -11.92
C LEU A 187 12.95 -4.72 -11.80
N LEU A 188 14.08 -4.01 -11.74
CA LEU A 188 14.09 -2.54 -11.77
C LEU A 188 13.56 -1.98 -13.08
N ALA A 189 13.85 -2.64 -14.21
CA ALA A 189 13.40 -2.21 -15.52
C ALA A 189 11.88 -2.31 -15.70
N ILE A 190 11.21 -3.28 -15.05
CA ILE A 190 9.76 -3.45 -15.16
C ILE A 190 8.96 -2.75 -14.06
N ARG A 191 9.62 -2.27 -13.00
CA ARG A 191 9.00 -1.55 -11.88
C ARG A 191 8.01 -0.44 -12.26
N PRO A 192 8.19 0.37 -13.33
CA PRO A 192 7.19 1.38 -13.71
C PRO A 192 5.82 0.81 -14.11
N PHE A 193 5.77 -0.46 -14.56
CA PHE A 193 4.55 -1.15 -14.95
C PHE A 193 3.93 -1.94 -13.80
N MET A 194 4.73 -2.18 -12.76
CA MET A 194 4.27 -2.87 -11.57
C MET A 194 3.88 -1.80 -10.57
N ARG A 195 2.61 -1.79 -10.15
CA ARG A 195 2.18 -0.98 -9.01
C ARG A 195 2.69 -1.61 -7.70
N MET A 196 4.00 -1.88 -7.62
CA MET A 196 4.70 -2.35 -6.42
C MET A 196 4.72 -1.25 -5.36
N THR A 197 3.63 -1.19 -4.60
CA THR A 197 3.51 -0.47 -3.33
C THR A 197 3.79 -1.44 -2.18
N GLN A 198 3.87 -0.93 -0.94
CA GLN A 198 3.95 -1.79 0.25
C GLN A 198 2.74 -2.74 0.39
N GLU A 199 1.66 -2.49 -0.36
CA GLU A 199 0.43 -3.29 -0.36
C GLU A 199 0.65 -4.66 -1.01
N ASP A 200 1.59 -4.80 -1.95
CA ASP A 200 1.86 -6.07 -2.65
C ASP A 200 2.50 -7.12 -1.74
N LEU A 201 3.34 -6.71 -0.79
CA LEU A 201 3.91 -7.60 0.22
C LEU A 201 2.82 -8.23 1.10
N TRP A 202 1.80 -7.45 1.44
CA TRP A 202 0.66 -7.95 2.19
C TRP A 202 -0.28 -8.82 1.34
N GLN A 203 -0.48 -8.49 0.06
CA GLN A 203 -1.23 -9.35 -0.87
C GLN A 203 -0.62 -10.75 -0.94
N PHE A 204 0.71 -10.84 -1.13
CA PHE A 204 1.39 -12.13 -1.18
C PHE A 204 1.35 -12.87 0.15
N TYR A 205 1.49 -12.17 1.28
CA TYR A 205 1.30 -12.77 2.60
C TYR A 205 -0.11 -13.36 2.77
N MET A 206 -1.15 -12.62 2.38
CA MET A 206 -2.52 -13.09 2.46
C MET A 206 -2.78 -14.30 1.57
N LEU A 207 -2.22 -14.30 0.35
CA LEU A 207 -2.36 -15.40 -0.59
C LEU A 207 -1.58 -16.65 -0.17
N SER A 208 -0.53 -16.49 0.64
CA SER A 208 0.29 -17.59 1.14
C SER A 208 -0.28 -18.32 2.37
N ASN A 209 -1.23 -17.70 3.08
CA ASN A 209 -1.91 -18.26 4.25
C ASN A 209 -3.31 -18.79 3.90
#